data_AF-A0A7S3RSI8-F1
#
_entry.id   AF-A0A7S3RSI8-F1
#
_cell.length_a   1.000
_cell.length_b   1.000
_cell.length_c   1.000
_cell.angle_alpha   90.00
_cell.angle_beta   90.00
_cell.angle_gamma   90.00
#
_symmetry.space_group_name_H-M   'P 1'
#
loop_
_entity.id
_entity.type
_entity.pdbx_description
1 polymer ?
#
loop_
_entity_poly.entity_id
_entity_poly.type
_entity_poly.pdbx_seq_one_letter_code
_entity_poly.pdbx_strand_id
1 'polypeptide(L)'
;WHAAATKAGNAVLLSNPNLLIMVGGLTYGTDLTGVYRLPVVLDVPHRLVYTAHCYVWSYHGLPNKYESLKMRLGKDWGYLITPGRSYTAPVFVSEFGTFSDCHGTSCQTWWPDFLRYLAEGDFDWAVWQ
;
A
#
# COMPACT_ATOMS: atom_id res chain seq x y z
N TRP A 1 12.31 1.67 -10.57
CA TRP A 1 12.08 0.63 -9.53
C TRP A 1 11.36 -0.58 -10.12
N HIS A 2 10.29 -0.38 -10.90
CA HIS A 2 9.50 -1.45 -11.54
C HIS A 2 10.36 -2.56 -12.18
N ALA A 3 11.22 -2.24 -13.15
CA ALA A 3 12.07 -3.23 -13.81
C ALA A 3 13.01 -3.98 -12.84
N ALA A 4 13.49 -3.30 -11.79
CA ALA A 4 14.33 -3.92 -10.78
C ALA A 4 13.51 -4.88 -9.90
N ALA A 5 12.29 -4.50 -9.50
CA ALA A 5 11.38 -5.35 -8.74
C ALA A 5 10.99 -6.60 -9.54
N THR A 6 10.66 -6.46 -10.84
CA THR A 6 10.41 -7.61 -11.72
C THR A 6 11.62 -8.53 -11.81
N LYS A 7 12.81 -7.98 -12.08
CA LYS A 7 14.04 -8.78 -12.21
C LYS A 7 14.36 -9.55 -10.92
N ALA A 8 14.30 -8.86 -9.78
CA ALA A 8 14.58 -9.47 -8.48
C ALA A 8 13.53 -10.51 -8.09
N GLY A 9 12.24 -10.19 -8.26
CA GLY A 9 11.14 -11.10 -7.97
C GLY A 9 11.23 -12.39 -8.78
N ASN A 10 11.49 -12.29 -10.09
CA ASN A 10 11.65 -13.47 -10.94
C ASN A 10 12.88 -14.30 -10.54
N ALA A 11 13.98 -13.67 -10.14
CA ALA A 11 15.15 -14.40 -9.65
C ALA A 11 14.86 -15.19 -8.35
N VAL A 12 14.09 -14.62 -7.43
CA VAL A 12 13.64 -15.32 -6.22
C VAL A 12 12.72 -16.48 -6.58
N LEU A 13 11.76 -16.26 -7.48
CA LEU A 13 10.79 -17.27 -7.89
C LEU A 13 11.40 -18.42 -8.69
N LEU A 14 12.50 -18.18 -9.41
CA LEU A 14 13.30 -19.26 -10.02
C LEU A 14 13.85 -20.23 -8.98
N SER A 15 14.16 -19.75 -7.78
CA SER A 15 14.68 -20.57 -6.68
C SER A 15 13.55 -21.23 -5.89
N ASN A 16 12.45 -20.51 -5.65
CA ASN A 16 11.27 -21.05 -4.99
C ASN A 16 9.98 -20.41 -5.55
N PRO A 17 9.22 -21.14 -6.40
CA PRO A 17 8.03 -20.61 -7.05
C PRO A 17 6.82 -20.49 -6.12
N ASN A 18 6.93 -20.88 -4.85
CA ASN A 18 5.84 -20.83 -3.87
C ASN A 18 5.86 -19.59 -2.98
N LEU A 19 6.91 -18.76 -3.06
CA LEU A 19 7.01 -17.53 -2.27
C LEU A 19 6.15 -16.41 -2.85
N LEU A 20 5.67 -15.53 -1.97
CA LEU A 20 5.13 -14.22 -2.36
C LEU A 20 6.27 -13.22 -2.52
N ILE A 21 6.17 -12.36 -3.53
CA ILE A 21 7.06 -11.24 -3.79
C ILE A 21 6.34 -9.97 -3.35
N MET A 22 6.82 -9.40 -2.25
CA MET A 22 6.35 -8.13 -1.70
C MET A 22 7.07 -6.97 -2.37
N VAL A 23 6.31 -6.04 -2.93
CA VAL A 23 6.83 -4.97 -3.77
C VAL A 23 6.35 -3.61 -3.27
N GLY A 24 7.26 -2.84 -2.68
CA GLY A 24 6.98 -1.49 -2.20
C GLY A 24 6.97 -0.42 -3.29
N GLY A 25 6.31 0.69 -3.00
CA GLY A 25 6.31 1.89 -3.82
C GLY A 25 7.60 2.72 -3.75
N LEU A 26 7.61 3.84 -4.47
CA LEU A 26 8.64 4.87 -4.35
C LEU A 26 8.41 5.74 -3.11
N THR A 27 9.32 6.69 -2.90
CA THR A 27 9.18 7.73 -1.87
C THR A 27 8.94 7.10 -0.49
N TYR A 28 9.90 6.29 -0.05
CA TYR A 28 9.83 5.56 1.22
C TYR A 28 8.58 4.65 1.31
N GLY A 29 8.17 4.02 0.20
CA GLY A 29 7.03 3.09 0.17
C GLY A 29 5.65 3.75 0.15
N THR A 30 5.57 5.08 0.03
CA THR A 30 4.30 5.84 0.07
C THR A 30 3.68 6.07 -1.31
N ASP A 31 4.42 5.89 -2.40
CA ASP A 31 3.94 6.17 -3.76
C ASP A 31 3.86 4.89 -4.62
N LEU A 32 2.64 4.41 -4.82
CA LEU A 32 2.29 3.32 -5.75
C LEU A 32 1.50 3.83 -6.97
N THR A 33 1.41 5.15 -7.19
CA THR A 33 0.56 5.71 -8.26
C THR A 33 1.03 5.31 -9.66
N GLY A 34 2.33 5.07 -9.84
CA GLY A 34 2.92 4.62 -11.10
C GLY A 34 2.43 3.24 -11.56
N VAL A 35 2.01 2.38 -10.62
CA VAL A 35 1.54 1.02 -10.90
C VAL A 35 0.31 1.02 -11.81
N TYR A 36 -0.53 2.07 -11.73
CA TYR A 36 -1.70 2.24 -12.58
C TYR A 36 -1.37 2.12 -14.07
N ARG A 37 -0.21 2.64 -14.48
CA ARG A 37 0.25 2.65 -15.88
C ARG A 37 1.25 1.54 -16.18
N LEU A 38 2.07 1.19 -15.20
CA LEU A 38 3.17 0.25 -15.37
C LEU A 38 3.19 -0.76 -14.20
N PRO A 39 2.27 -1.74 -14.20
CA PRO A 39 2.22 -2.75 -13.16
C PRO A 39 3.38 -3.73 -13.27
N VAL A 40 3.88 -4.19 -12.12
CA VAL A 40 4.83 -5.31 -12.06
C VAL A 40 4.13 -6.57 -12.54
N VAL A 41 4.79 -7.28 -13.45
CA VAL A 41 4.37 -8.60 -13.93
C VAL A 41 5.53 -9.56 -13.64
N LEU A 42 5.22 -10.66 -12.98
CA LEU A 42 6.17 -11.72 -12.63
C LEU A 42 5.95 -12.93 -13.53
N ASP A 43 6.98 -13.75 -13.71
CA ASP A 43 6.91 -14.94 -14.57
C ASP A 43 6.00 -16.03 -13.98
N VAL A 44 5.95 -16.13 -12.64
CA VAL A 44 5.04 -17.02 -11.93
C VAL A 44 3.79 -16.22 -11.52
N PRO A 45 2.59 -16.60 -12.02
CA PRO A 45 1.37 -15.87 -11.72
C PRO A 45 0.98 -16.01 -10.24
N HIS A 46 0.19 -15.06 -9.74
CA HIS A 46 -0.37 -15.06 -8.38
C HIS A 46 0.67 -15.06 -7.25
N ARG A 47 1.86 -14.48 -7.51
CA ARG A 47 2.93 -14.29 -6.50
C ARG A 47 3.20 -12.85 -6.11
N LEU A 48 2.55 -11.87 -6.75
CA LEU A 48 2.76 -10.45 -6.47
C LEU A 48 1.84 -9.95 -5.35
N VAL A 49 2.42 -9.24 -4.39
CA VAL A 49 1.71 -8.42 -3.39
C VAL A 49 2.36 -7.04 -3.35
N TYR A 50 1.59 -5.96 -3.48
CA TYR A 50 2.13 -4.62 -3.30
C TYR A 50 2.18 -4.25 -1.82
N THR A 51 3.18 -3.47 -1.42
CA THR A 51 3.27 -2.96 -0.05
C THR A 51 3.19 -1.45 0.00
N ALA A 52 2.41 -0.94 0.95
CA ALA A 52 2.19 0.50 1.14
C ALA A 52 2.61 0.92 2.54
N HIS A 53 3.30 2.05 2.63
CA HIS A 53 3.59 2.72 3.89
C HIS A 53 2.59 3.86 4.07
N CYS A 54 1.98 3.96 5.25
CA CYS A 54 0.91 4.92 5.52
C CYS A 54 1.09 5.57 6.89
N TYR A 55 1.49 6.84 6.89
CA TYR A 55 1.65 7.60 8.13
C TYR A 55 0.81 8.86 8.13
N VAL A 56 0.38 9.28 9.31
CA VAL A 56 -0.47 10.48 9.51
C VAL A 56 0.11 11.72 8.81
N TRP A 57 1.43 11.90 8.80
CA TRP A 57 2.09 13.05 8.17
C TRP A 57 2.07 13.01 6.64
N SER A 58 1.81 11.87 6.00
CA SER A 58 1.62 11.80 4.54
C SER A 58 0.28 12.38 4.09
N TYR A 59 -0.65 12.60 5.02
CA TYR A 59 -2.02 13.04 4.78
C TYR A 59 -2.35 14.39 5.45
N HIS A 60 -1.32 15.17 5.82
CA HIS A 60 -1.50 16.52 6.35
C HIS A 60 -2.24 17.42 5.34
N GLY A 61 -3.05 18.35 5.85
CA GLY A 61 -3.80 19.30 5.01
C GLY A 61 -5.09 18.74 4.39
N LEU A 62 -5.41 17.45 4.57
CA LEU A 62 -6.74 16.95 4.25
C LEU A 62 -7.78 17.48 5.25
N PRO A 63 -9.02 17.75 4.80
CA PRO A 63 -10.13 17.95 5.72
C PRO A 63 -10.24 16.78 6.69
N ASN A 64 -10.55 17.09 7.95
CA ASN A 64 -10.69 16.10 8.99
C ASN A 64 -12.00 15.28 8.84
N LYS A 65 -12.09 14.48 7.78
CA LYS A 65 -13.24 13.68 7.39
C LYS A 65 -12.78 12.39 6.73
N TYR A 66 -13.40 11.27 7.13
CA TYR A 66 -13.15 9.95 6.56
C TYR A 66 -13.15 9.92 5.03
N GLU A 67 -14.14 10.54 4.38
CA GLU A 67 -14.24 10.56 2.92
C GLU A 67 -13.04 11.21 2.22
N SER A 68 -12.45 12.24 2.83
CA SER A 68 -11.25 12.89 2.30
C SER A 68 -10.03 11.97 2.39
N LEU A 69 -9.87 11.26 3.51
CA LEU A 69 -8.81 10.27 3.67
C LEU A 69 -9.01 9.08 2.72
N LYS A 70 -10.22 8.50 2.68
CA LYS A 70 -10.61 7.37 1.81
C LYS A 70 -10.31 7.66 0.34
N MET A 71 -10.69 8.84 -0.14
CA MET A 71 -10.43 9.27 -1.52
C MET A 71 -8.93 9.34 -1.81
N ARG A 72 -8.14 9.89 -0.86
CA ARG A 72 -6.70 10.01 -1.03
C ARG A 72 -6.01 8.65 -1.02
N LEU A 73 -6.34 7.77 -0.07
CA LEU A 73 -5.83 6.40 0.02
C LEU A 73 -6.17 5.59 -1.23
N GLY A 74 -7.41 5.71 -1.71
CA GLY A 74 -7.86 5.06 -2.94
C GLY A 74 -7.05 5.48 -4.16
N LYS A 75 -6.67 6.76 -4.26
CA LYS A 75 -5.82 7.27 -5.34
C LYS A 75 -4.37 6.82 -5.20
N ASP A 76 -3.83 6.84 -4.00
CA ASP A 76 -2.40 6.60 -3.77
C ASP A 76 -2.05 5.11 -3.97
N TRP A 77 -2.90 4.20 -3.50
CA TRP A 77 -2.65 2.75 -3.60
C TRP A 77 -3.90 1.86 -3.51
N GLY A 78 -4.99 2.31 -2.89
CA GLY A 78 -6.18 1.47 -2.67
C GLY A 78 -6.87 1.01 -3.96
N TYR A 79 -6.67 1.71 -5.07
CA TYR A 79 -7.17 1.29 -6.38
C TYR A 79 -6.62 -0.09 -6.81
N LEU A 80 -5.49 -0.55 -6.26
CA LEU A 80 -4.81 -1.79 -6.64
C LEU A 80 -5.66 -3.05 -6.38
N ILE A 81 -6.61 -3.01 -5.45
CA ILE A 81 -7.52 -4.13 -5.20
C ILE A 81 -8.74 -4.16 -6.13
N THR A 82 -8.87 -3.20 -7.06
CA THR A 82 -9.99 -3.17 -8.02
C THR A 82 -9.94 -4.40 -8.92
N PRO A 83 -10.94 -5.29 -8.94
CA PRO A 83 -10.90 -6.53 -9.73
C PRO A 83 -10.81 -6.31 -11.25
N GLY A 84 -10.18 -7.25 -11.95
CA GLY A 84 -10.18 -7.31 -13.43
C GLY A 84 -9.37 -6.22 -14.12
N ARG A 85 -8.43 -5.58 -13.42
CA ARG A 85 -7.51 -4.59 -13.98
C ARG A 85 -6.12 -5.21 -14.15
N SER A 86 -5.33 -4.67 -15.08
CA SER A 86 -3.95 -5.13 -15.30
C SER A 86 -3.05 -4.92 -14.08
N TYR A 87 -3.38 -3.97 -13.22
CA TYR A 87 -2.68 -3.68 -11.98
C TYR A 87 -3.24 -4.42 -10.76
N THR A 88 -4.31 -5.21 -10.91
CA THR A 88 -4.99 -5.84 -9.77
C THR A 88 -4.04 -6.77 -9.02
N ALA A 89 -3.80 -6.49 -7.75
CA ALA A 89 -3.05 -7.35 -6.85
C ALA A 89 -3.44 -7.07 -5.38
N PRO A 90 -3.24 -8.04 -4.46
CA PRO A 90 -3.35 -7.77 -3.03
C PRO A 90 -2.42 -6.65 -2.58
N VAL A 91 -2.85 -5.90 -1.57
CA VAL A 91 -2.04 -4.88 -0.91
C VAL A 91 -1.84 -5.28 0.55
N PHE A 92 -0.59 -5.31 1.00
CA PHE A 92 -0.20 -5.46 2.39
C PHE A 92 0.31 -4.11 2.91
N VAL A 93 -0.36 -3.52 3.89
CA VAL A 93 0.11 -2.27 4.51
C VAL A 93 1.22 -2.61 5.49
N SER A 94 2.46 -2.60 5.00
CA SER A 94 3.64 -3.09 5.74
C SER A 94 4.09 -2.18 6.86
N GLU A 95 3.78 -0.89 6.75
CA GLU A 95 4.12 0.09 7.78
C GLU A 95 3.02 1.13 7.89
N PHE A 96 2.46 1.28 9.08
CA PHE A 96 1.64 2.43 9.41
C PHE A 96 1.74 2.71 10.91
N GLY A 97 1.57 3.98 11.27
CA GLY A 97 1.85 4.40 12.63
C GLY A 97 1.53 5.87 12.90
N THR A 98 1.63 6.21 14.16
CA THR A 98 1.70 7.59 14.66
C THR A 98 2.97 7.75 15.49
N PHE A 99 3.37 8.98 15.78
CA PHE A 99 4.46 9.25 16.73
C PHE A 99 3.91 9.25 18.17
N SER A 100 4.78 8.98 19.15
CA SER A 100 4.40 8.79 20.57
C SER A 100 3.74 10.02 21.21
N ASP A 101 3.98 11.21 20.66
CA ASP A 101 3.43 12.51 21.07
C ASP A 101 2.47 13.10 20.02
N CYS A 102 1.77 12.26 19.25
CA CYS A 102 0.78 12.72 18.26
C CYS A 102 -0.43 13.38 18.93
N HIS A 103 -0.29 14.67 19.20
CA HIS A 103 -1.28 15.50 19.86
C HIS A 103 -1.90 16.46 18.84
N GLY A 104 -3.16 16.23 18.49
CA GLY A 104 -3.89 17.06 17.53
C GLY A 104 -5.10 16.34 16.95
N THR A 105 -6.06 17.10 16.42
CA THR A 105 -7.28 16.56 15.82
C THR A 105 -7.00 15.64 14.64
N SER A 106 -5.94 15.91 13.87
CA SER A 106 -5.51 15.05 12.74
C SER A 106 -5.02 13.68 13.19
N CYS A 107 -4.30 13.59 14.31
CA CYS A 107 -3.85 12.32 14.88
C CYS A 107 -5.03 11.49 15.40
N GLN A 108 -5.93 12.15 16.13
CA GLN A 108 -7.07 11.52 16.80
C GLN A 108 -8.05 10.89 15.83
N THR A 109 -8.22 11.47 14.65
CA THR A 109 -9.13 10.95 13.63
C THR A 109 -8.44 10.06 12.62
N TRP A 110 -7.17 10.29 12.28
CA TRP A 110 -6.45 9.47 11.31
C TRP A 110 -6.40 8.01 11.72
N TRP A 111 -6.08 7.70 12.99
CA TRP A 111 -5.97 6.32 13.44
C TRP A 111 -7.27 5.51 13.25
N PRO A 112 -8.42 5.92 13.82
CA PRO A 112 -9.67 5.19 13.61
C PRO A 112 -10.15 5.21 12.15
N ASP A 113 -9.99 6.32 11.42
CA ASP A 113 -10.39 6.41 10.02
C ASP A 113 -9.53 5.52 9.12
N PHE A 114 -8.22 5.42 9.39
CA PHE A 114 -7.32 4.55 8.66
C PHE A 114 -7.63 3.08 8.93
N LEU A 115 -7.81 2.68 10.18
CA LEU A 115 -8.24 1.32 10.52
C LEU A 115 -9.60 0.96 9.90
N ARG A 116 -10.54 1.91 9.86
CA ARG A 116 -11.80 1.76 9.15
C ARG A 116 -11.58 1.51 7.66
N TYR A 117 -10.69 2.26 7.01
CA TYR A 117 -10.36 2.05 5.59
C TYR A 117 -9.75 0.65 5.34
N LEU A 118 -8.85 0.19 6.22
CA LEU A 118 -8.28 -1.15 6.13
C LEU A 118 -9.36 -2.24 6.22
N ALA A 119 -10.29 -2.09 7.18
CA ALA A 119 -11.39 -3.04 7.37
C ALA A 119 -12.39 -3.03 6.21
N GLU A 120 -12.77 -1.85 5.68
CA GLU A 120 -13.71 -1.76 4.55
C GLU A 120 -13.15 -2.36 3.25
N GLY A 121 -11.82 -2.31 3.07
CA GLY A 121 -11.16 -2.85 1.88
C GLY A 121 -10.56 -4.25 2.04
N ASP A 122 -10.75 -4.89 3.19
CA ASP A 122 -10.17 -6.21 3.52
C ASP A 122 -8.65 -6.27 3.31
N PHE A 123 -7.95 -5.25 3.81
CA PHE A 123 -6.49 -5.15 3.68
C PHE A 123 -5.77 -5.85 4.84
N ASP A 124 -4.75 -6.64 4.52
CA ASP A 124 -3.79 -7.16 5.50
C ASP A 124 -2.74 -6.11 5.86
N TRP A 125 -2.23 -6.15 7.09
CA TRP A 125 -1.35 -5.08 7.60
C TRP A 125 -0.39 -5.52 8.70
N ALA A 126 0.68 -4.75 8.88
CA ALA A 126 1.57 -4.78 10.03
C ALA A 126 1.75 -3.36 10.58
N VAL A 127 1.51 -3.19 11.88
CA VAL A 127 1.71 -1.90 12.57
C VAL A 127 3.20 -1.69 12.84
N TRP A 128 3.68 -0.47 12.64
CA TRP A 128 5.05 -0.08 13.00
C TRP A 128 5.08 0.51 14.41
N GLN A 129 5.87 -0.09 15.32
CA GLN A 129 6.03 0.34 16.72
C GLN A 129 7.49 0.58 17.08
#